data_AF-A0A7Y5N9V1-F1
#
_entry.id   AF-A0A7Y5N9V1-F1
#
_cell.length_a   1.000
_cell.length_b   1.000
_cell.length_c   1.000
_cell.angle_alpha   90.00
_cell.angle_beta   90.00
_cell.angle_gamma   90.00
#
_symmetry.space_group_name_H-M   'P 1'
#
loop_
_entity.id
_entity.type
_entity.pdbx_description
1 polymer ?
#
loop_
_entity_poly.entity_id
_entity_poly.type
_entity_poly.pdbx_seq_one_letter_code
_entity_poly.pdbx_strand_id
1 'polypeptide(L)'
;MDHARFADRVAREVVDVRRGSEALDAISREGFWAVVATFEGEVTAVRFGDVSRATPAAPPPPAPVAWRPLDRHWCTSLDRAAYVGAVREVRERIAAGTVYQVNVCRVLSHELAADADLDGLDALLRQGNPA
;
A
#
# COMPACT_ATOMS: atom_id res chain seq x y z
N MET A 1 12.05 -10.39 -1.35
CA MET A 1 11.57 -9.30 -0.48
C MET A 1 10.70 -9.92 0.56
N ASP A 2 11.26 -10.18 1.73
CA ASP A 2 10.70 -11.23 2.60
C ASP A 2 10.36 -10.67 3.98
N HIS A 3 10.10 -9.37 4.08
CA HIS A 3 9.72 -8.73 5.33
C HIS A 3 8.72 -7.59 5.14
N ALA A 4 7.97 -7.33 6.21
CA ALA A 4 7.09 -6.19 6.38
C ALA A 4 7.41 -5.49 7.70
N ARG A 5 7.29 -4.16 7.74
CA ARG A 5 7.51 -3.37 8.95
C ARG A 5 6.28 -2.54 9.26
N PHE A 6 5.80 -2.66 10.50
CA PHE A 6 4.62 -1.96 11.01
C PHE A 6 4.99 -1.31 12.33
N ALA A 7 5.24 0.00 12.32
CA ALA A 7 5.66 0.74 13.52
C ALA A 7 6.78 0.04 14.30
N ASP A 8 6.47 -0.54 15.45
CA ASP A 8 7.40 -1.24 16.36
C ASP A 8 7.48 -2.76 16.10
N ARG A 9 7.04 -3.24 14.93
CA ARG A 9 7.10 -4.66 14.53
C ARG A 9 7.83 -4.83 13.21
N VAL A 10 8.69 -5.84 13.17
CA VAL A 10 9.27 -6.38 11.94
C VAL A 10 8.80 -7.81 11.80
N ALA A 11 8.16 -8.11 10.68
CA ALA A 11 7.64 -9.41 10.34
C ALA A 11 8.40 -9.96 9.14
N ARG A 12 8.84 -11.22 9.20
CA ARG A 12 9.64 -11.92 8.18
C ARG A 12 9.04 -13.30 7.93
N GLU A 13 9.51 -13.93 6.87
CA GLU A 13 9.10 -15.29 6.47
C GLU A 13 7.59 -15.35 6.16
N VAL A 14 7.21 -15.07 4.93
CA VAL A 14 5.82 -15.26 4.50
C VAL A 14 5.50 -16.76 4.52
N VAL A 15 4.57 -17.16 5.38
CA VAL A 15 4.19 -18.57 5.56
C VAL A 15 2.84 -18.92 4.95
N ASP A 16 1.95 -17.94 4.78
CA ASP A 16 0.64 -18.15 4.14
C ASP A 16 0.16 -16.86 3.47
N VAL A 17 -0.50 -17.00 2.32
CA VAL A 17 -1.15 -15.89 1.59
C VAL A 17 -2.53 -16.35 1.16
N ARG A 18 -3.56 -15.70 1.71
CA ARG A 18 -4.97 -16.01 1.45
C ARG A 18 -5.70 -14.80 0.92
N ARG A 19 -6.79 -15.03 0.17
CA ARG A 19 -7.64 -13.99 -0.41
C ARG A 19 -9.12 -14.27 -0.21
N GLY A 20 -9.96 -13.24 -0.29
CA GLY A 20 -11.41 -13.35 -0.21
C GLY A 20 -11.89 -13.98 1.11
N SER A 21 -12.89 -14.86 1.05
CA SER A 21 -13.43 -15.54 2.22
C SER A 21 -12.40 -16.41 2.96
N GLU A 22 -11.49 -17.08 2.23
CA GLU A 22 -10.43 -17.86 2.87
C GLU A 22 -9.49 -16.99 3.73
N ALA A 23 -9.28 -15.74 3.33
CA ALA A 23 -8.51 -14.80 4.14
C ALA A 23 -9.21 -14.52 5.47
N LEU A 24 -10.53 -14.32 5.45
CA LEU A 24 -11.33 -14.05 6.65
C LEU A 24 -11.31 -15.24 7.62
N ASP A 25 -11.43 -16.46 7.11
CA ASP A 25 -11.32 -17.66 7.93
C ASP A 25 -9.90 -17.83 8.49
N ALA A 26 -8.87 -17.53 7.69
CA ALA A 26 -7.48 -17.70 8.09
C ALA A 26 -7.05 -16.72 9.20
N ILE A 27 -7.50 -15.46 9.16
CA ILE A 27 -7.15 -14.46 10.18
C ILE A 27 -7.79 -14.74 11.55
N SER A 28 -8.79 -15.63 11.63
CA SER A 28 -9.35 -16.10 12.91
C SER A 28 -8.38 -17.02 13.67
N ARG A 29 -7.35 -17.54 13.00
CA ARG A 29 -6.33 -18.40 13.57
C ARG A 29 -5.22 -17.58 14.23
N GLU A 30 -4.54 -18.18 15.19
CA GLU A 30 -3.39 -17.56 15.86
C GLU A 30 -2.24 -17.20 14.89
N GLY A 31 -1.49 -16.16 15.25
CA GLY A 31 -0.35 -15.66 14.49
C GLY A 31 -0.43 -14.17 14.19
N PHE A 32 0.59 -13.65 13.50
CA PHE A 32 0.61 -12.28 13.02
C PHE A 32 0.27 -12.24 11.53
N TRP A 33 -0.77 -11.47 11.19
CA TRP A 33 -1.27 -11.32 9.83
C TRP A 33 -1.21 -9.86 9.40
N ALA A 34 -0.62 -9.58 8.24
CA ALA A 34 -0.85 -8.34 7.53
C ALA A 34 -2.08 -8.49 6.65
N VAL A 35 -3.06 -7.59 6.81
CA VAL A 35 -4.34 -7.64 6.11
C VAL A 35 -4.50 -6.38 5.27
N VAL A 36 -4.81 -6.56 3.99
CA VAL A 36 -5.18 -5.49 3.07
C VAL A 36 -6.62 -5.74 2.63
N ALA A 37 -7.49 -4.75 2.85
CA ALA A 37 -8.89 -4.80 2.43
C ALA A 37 -9.18 -3.66 1.45
N THR A 38 -9.88 -3.96 0.37
CA THR A 38 -10.41 -2.93 -0.55
C THR A 38 -11.71 -2.37 -0.01
N PHE A 39 -12.14 -1.22 -0.55
CA PHE A 39 -13.43 -0.63 -0.20
C PHE A 39 -14.60 -1.56 -0.57
N GLU A 40 -14.46 -2.32 -1.65
CA GLU A 40 -15.43 -3.29 -2.15
C GLU A 40 -15.51 -4.58 -1.31
N GLY A 41 -14.63 -4.72 -0.30
CA GLY A 41 -14.63 -5.84 0.62
C GLY A 41 -13.72 -7.00 0.23
N GLU A 42 -12.89 -6.86 -0.82
CA GLU A 42 -11.88 -7.85 -1.15
C GLU A 42 -10.73 -7.82 -0.14
N VAL A 43 -10.37 -8.98 0.41
CA VAL A 43 -9.35 -9.09 1.47
C VAL A 43 -8.19 -9.94 1.00
N THR A 44 -6.96 -9.51 1.27
CA THR A 44 -5.74 -10.33 1.20
C THR A 44 -5.11 -10.37 2.59
N ALA A 45 -4.83 -11.57 3.09
CA ALA A 45 -4.17 -11.80 4.36
C ALA A 45 -2.83 -12.53 4.14
N VAL A 46 -1.76 -12.00 4.73
CA VAL A 46 -0.40 -12.55 4.66
C VAL A 46 0.08 -12.87 6.07
N ARG A 47 0.39 -14.14 6.35
CA ARG A 47 0.93 -14.57 7.64
C ARG A 47 2.44 -14.60 7.62
N PHE A 48 3.04 -14.23 8.74
CA PHE A 48 4.48 -14.24 8.96
C PHE A 48 4.90 -15.27 10.02
N GLY A 49 6.03 -15.92 9.80
CA GLY A 49 6.61 -16.93 10.70
C GLY A 49 7.48 -16.33 11.80
N ASP A 50 8.21 -15.26 11.48
CA ASP A 50 9.09 -14.55 12.41
C ASP A 50 8.60 -13.12 12.61
N VAL A 51 8.22 -12.79 13.85
CA VAL A 51 7.75 -11.44 14.20
C VAL A 51 8.50 -10.97 15.44
N SER A 52 9.27 -9.91 15.27
CA SER A 52 10.05 -9.29 16.34
C SER A 52 9.60 -7.86 16.61
N ARG A 53 9.87 -7.37 17.82
CA ARG A 53 9.68 -5.95 18.15
C ARG A 53 10.92 -5.17 17.73
N ALA A 54 10.73 -4.09 16.98
CA ALA A 54 11.79 -3.12 16.72
C ALA A 54 11.78 -2.04 17.80
N THR A 55 12.97 -1.63 18.27
CA THR A 55 13.10 -0.53 19.22
C THR A 55 12.79 0.80 18.49
N PRO A 56 11.81 1.60 18.93
CA PRO A 56 11.33 2.77 18.18
C PRO A 56 12.38 3.86 17.93
N ALA A 57 13.42 3.92 18.76
CA ALA A 57 14.48 4.93 18.68
C ALA A 57 15.68 4.51 17.82
N ALA A 58 15.75 3.26 17.36
CA ALA A 58 16.82 2.83 16.49
C ALA A 58 16.49 3.30 15.05
N PRO A 59 17.35 4.10 14.40
CA PRO A 59 17.19 4.35 12.98
C PRO A 59 17.17 3.00 12.26
N PRO A 60 16.31 2.84 11.24
CA PRO A 60 16.32 1.61 10.46
C PRO A 60 17.73 1.39 9.90
N PRO A 61 18.16 0.12 9.76
CA PRO A 61 19.44 -0.15 9.14
C PRO A 61 19.49 0.57 7.78
N PRO A 62 20.67 1.09 7.38
CA PRO A 62 20.79 1.72 6.07
C PRO A 62 20.30 0.75 5.00
N ALA A 63 19.45 1.25 4.11
CA ALA A 63 18.96 0.44 3.01
C ALA A 63 20.16 -0.13 2.24
N PRO A 64 20.18 -1.46 1.98
CA PRO A 64 21.32 -2.07 1.32
C PRO A 64 21.50 -1.53 -0.11
N VAL A 65 20.42 -1.03 -0.73
CA VAL A 65 20.43 -0.42 -2.05
C VAL A 65 19.64 0.89 -2.04
N ALA A 66 20.20 1.96 -2.63
CA ALA A 66 19.48 3.21 -2.84
C ALA A 66 18.32 3.01 -3.83
N TRP A 67 17.16 3.63 -3.55
CA TRP A 67 16.03 3.57 -4.47
C TRP A 67 16.40 4.11 -5.85
N ARG A 68 16.09 3.33 -6.89
CA ARG A 68 16.29 3.74 -8.28
C ARG A 68 15.02 4.44 -8.77
N PRO A 69 15.13 5.67 -9.30
CA PRO A 69 13.99 6.35 -9.92
C PRO A 69 13.32 5.49 -10.99
N LEU A 70 11.99 5.51 -11.02
CA LEU A 70 11.20 4.80 -12.03
C LEU A 70 11.19 5.61 -13.32
N ASP A 71 11.76 5.04 -14.39
CA ASP A 71 12.03 5.72 -15.66
C ASP A 71 11.18 5.20 -16.84
N ARG A 72 10.34 4.18 -16.62
CA ARG A 72 9.46 3.62 -17.65
C ARG A 72 8.08 4.26 -17.62
N HIS A 73 7.22 3.77 -18.52
CA HIS A 73 5.86 4.28 -18.66
C HIS A 73 5.01 3.98 -17.43
N TRP A 74 4.30 5.00 -16.98
CA TRP A 74 3.28 4.91 -15.96
C TRP A 74 1.91 4.61 -16.59
N CYS A 75 1.18 3.72 -15.97
CA CYS A 75 -0.22 3.47 -16.24
C CYS A 75 -1.09 4.36 -15.34
N THR A 76 -2.27 4.76 -15.82
CA THR A 76 -3.21 5.59 -15.07
C THR A 76 -4.60 4.96 -15.11
N SER A 77 -5.30 4.89 -13.97
CA SER A 77 -6.67 4.37 -13.92
C SER A 77 -7.68 5.30 -14.61
N LEU A 78 -7.37 6.59 -14.64
CA LEU A 78 -8.13 7.62 -15.35
C LEU A 78 -7.15 8.51 -16.10
N ASP A 79 -7.36 8.71 -17.39
CA ASP A 79 -6.66 9.77 -18.11
C ASP A 79 -7.18 11.16 -17.69
N ARG A 80 -6.55 12.20 -18.23
CA ARG A 80 -6.90 13.58 -17.89
C ARG A 80 -8.35 13.92 -18.24
N ALA A 81 -8.84 13.47 -19.40
CA ALA A 81 -10.18 13.81 -19.87
C ALA A 81 -11.24 13.13 -19.00
N ALA A 82 -11.04 11.84 -18.70
CA ALA A 82 -11.89 11.06 -17.81
C ALA A 82 -11.91 11.63 -16.39
N TYR A 83 -10.75 11.99 -15.83
CA TYR A 83 -10.68 12.60 -14.49
C TYR A 83 -11.42 13.94 -14.41
N VAL A 84 -11.24 14.82 -15.40
CA VAL A 84 -11.96 16.10 -15.46
C VAL A 84 -13.47 15.87 -15.65
N GLY A 85 -13.86 14.87 -16.44
CA GLY A 85 -15.26 14.45 -16.59
C GLY A 85 -15.88 14.03 -15.26
N ALA A 86 -15.21 13.15 -14.51
CA ALA A 86 -15.66 12.70 -13.19
C ALA A 86 -15.81 13.86 -12.19
N VAL A 87 -14.88 14.82 -12.20
CA VAL A 87 -14.98 16.03 -11.36
C VAL A 87 -16.20 16.88 -11.74
N ARG A 88 -16.53 17.02 -13.03
CA ARG A 88 -17.73 17.75 -13.48
C ARG A 88 -19.01 17.05 -13.01
N GLU A 89 -19.07 15.73 -13.17
CA GLU A 89 -20.22 14.95 -12.72
C GLU A 89 -20.44 15.07 -11.20
N VAL A 90 -19.37 14.98 -10.40
CA VAL A 90 -19.46 15.20 -8.94
C VAL A 90 -20.02 16.59 -8.62
N ARG A 91 -19.59 17.63 -9.33
CA ARG A 91 -20.09 19.00 -9.12
C ARG A 91 -21.59 19.11 -9.43
N GLU A 92 -22.06 18.46 -10.48
CA GLU A 92 -23.48 18.42 -10.83
C GLU A 92 -24.31 17.70 -9.77
N ARG A 93 -23.82 16.54 -9.28
CA ARG A 93 -24.46 15.79 -8.18
C ARG A 93 -24.51 16.58 -6.88
N ILE A 94 -23.49 17.39 -6.58
CA ILE A 94 -23.49 18.30 -5.42
C ILE A 94 -24.53 19.40 -5.62
N ALA A 95 -24.57 20.05 -6.79
CA ALA A 95 -25.54 21.10 -7.08
C ALA A 95 -26.99 20.60 -7.02
N ALA A 96 -27.22 19.34 -7.39
CA ALA A 96 -28.52 18.67 -7.28
C ALA A 96 -28.86 18.20 -5.85
N GLY A 97 -27.97 18.38 -4.88
CA GLY A 97 -28.17 17.95 -3.49
C GLY A 97 -28.10 16.43 -3.29
N THR A 98 -27.55 15.67 -4.26
CA THR A 98 -27.45 14.20 -4.17
C THR A 98 -26.32 13.76 -3.24
N VAL A 99 -25.21 14.50 -3.25
CA VAL A 99 -24.05 14.27 -2.37
C VAL A 99 -23.54 15.61 -1.86
N TYR A 100 -22.88 15.63 -0.70
CA TYR A 100 -22.27 16.85 -0.17
C TYR A 100 -20.81 17.02 -0.60
N GLN A 101 -20.07 15.91 -0.65
CA GLN A 101 -18.65 15.90 -0.98
C GLN A 101 -18.26 14.52 -1.51
N VAL A 102 -17.34 14.49 -2.48
CA VAL A 102 -16.73 13.26 -2.99
C VAL A 102 -15.23 13.51 -3.22
N ASN A 103 -14.38 12.59 -2.76
CA ASN A 103 -12.96 12.60 -3.09
C ASN A 103 -12.74 11.80 -4.39
N VAL A 104 -12.48 12.51 -5.48
CA VAL A 104 -12.15 11.89 -6.78
C VAL A 104 -10.64 11.70 -6.84
N CYS A 105 -10.21 10.46 -6.99
CA CYS A 105 -8.79 10.09 -7.09
C CYS A 105 -8.52 9.40 -8.43
N ARG A 106 -7.23 9.28 -8.77
CA ARG A 106 -6.74 8.38 -9.81
C ARG A 106 -5.55 7.59 -9.28
N VAL A 107 -5.38 6.38 -9.78
CA VAL A 107 -4.23 5.53 -9.46
C VAL A 107 -3.19 5.70 -10.57
N LEU A 108 -1.95 5.96 -10.18
CA LEU A 108 -0.78 5.86 -11.04
C LEU A 108 -0.02 4.60 -10.65
N SER A 109 0.25 3.74 -11.62
CA SER A 109 0.98 2.48 -11.40
C SER A 109 2.17 2.36 -12.33
N HIS A 110 3.19 1.68 -11.85
CA HIS A 110 4.41 1.38 -12.58
C HIS A 110 4.91 0.01 -12.13
N GLU A 111 5.31 -0.83 -13.07
CA GLU A 111 5.86 -2.15 -12.74
C GLU A 111 7.23 -1.99 -12.07
N LEU A 112 7.45 -2.73 -10.98
CA LEU A 112 8.73 -2.72 -10.29
C LEU A 112 9.63 -3.82 -10.86
N ALA A 113 10.93 -3.52 -10.95
CA ALA A 113 11.92 -4.54 -11.23
C ALA A 113 11.95 -5.57 -10.09
N ALA A 114 12.31 -6.81 -10.39
CA ALA A 114 12.34 -7.89 -9.40
C ALA A 114 13.33 -7.65 -8.24
N ASP A 115 14.34 -6.80 -8.47
CA ASP A 115 15.35 -6.38 -7.51
C ASP A 115 15.04 -5.03 -6.83
N ALA A 116 13.84 -4.47 -7.02
CA ALA A 116 13.44 -3.24 -6.37
C ALA A 116 13.46 -3.40 -4.83
N ASP A 117 14.05 -2.42 -4.14
CA ASP A 117 14.19 -2.41 -2.68
C ASP A 117 13.33 -1.31 -2.01
N LEU A 118 12.31 -1.74 -1.28
CA LEU A 118 11.31 -0.96 -0.57
C LEU A 118 11.92 -0.37 0.70
N ASP A 119 12.97 -0.95 1.27
CA ASP A 119 13.72 -0.31 2.35
C ASP A 119 14.46 0.92 1.79
N GLY A 120 14.99 0.82 0.57
CA GLY A 120 15.55 1.95 -0.18
C GLY A 120 14.51 3.05 -0.45
N LEU A 121 13.29 2.67 -0.83
CA LEU A 121 12.18 3.61 -1.03
C LEU A 121 11.77 4.29 0.28
N ASP A 122 11.62 3.52 1.36
CA ASP A 122 11.27 4.01 2.68
C ASP A 122 12.31 5.00 3.23
N ALA A 123 13.61 4.72 3.03
CA ALA A 123 14.68 5.66 3.36
C ALA A 123 14.58 6.97 2.57
N LEU A 124 14.30 6.91 1.26
CA LEU A 124 14.10 8.08 0.40
C LEU A 124 12.88 8.91 0.84
N LEU A 125 11.75 8.25 1.12
CA LEU A 125 10.51 8.93 1.51
C LEU A 125 10.66 9.69 2.83
N ARG A 126 11.36 9.13 3.83
CA ARG A 126 11.62 9.85 5.10
C ARG A 126 12.46 11.11 4.94
N GLN A 127 13.42 11.12 4.00
CA GLN A 127 14.26 12.29 3.76
C GLN A 127 13.43 13.45 3.21
N GLY A 128 12.47 13.16 2.31
CA GLY A 128 11.60 14.17 1.71
C GLY A 128 10.35 14.50 2.52
N ASN A 129 9.86 13.57 3.35
CA ASN A 129 8.61 13.68 4.10
C ASN A 129 8.77 13.07 5.52
N PRO A 130 9.32 13.81 6.50
CA PRO A 130 9.57 13.32 7.86
C PRO A 130 8.29 13.38 8.72
N ALA A 131 7.21 12.76 8.24
CA ALA A 131 5.92 12.66 8.94
C ALA A 131 5.92 11.56 10.01
#